data_AF-A0AB34K5Y3-F1
#
_entry.id   AF-A0AB34K5Y3-F1
#
_cell.length_a   1.000
_cell.length_b   1.000
_cell.length_c   1.000
_cell.angle_alpha   90.00
_cell.angle_beta   90.00
_cell.angle_gamma   90.00
#
_symmetry.space_group_name_H-M   'P 1'
#
loop_
_entity.id
_entity.type
_entity.pdbx_description
1 polymer ?
#
loop_
_entity_poly.entity_id
_entity_poly.type
_entity_poly.pdbx_seq_one_letter_code
_entity_poly.pdbx_strand_id
1 'polypeptide(L)'
;MAYCAGRHNGNRVWVYDLPSQCRTGDIILFSSKDRGAGFIRAFTASEWNHVGMVLKTASNLSYIVEWGGGVFGCDLVERLVGYRPEVHNIAWRRLKLPPHADRREVETSIECFVIDRLINDPTRVDNELFPFRRVLPSYFRHLRTSNLRKRSPVIDDLSSLFCSKAVAVILKHAGLLSRNVDANMVFPKHFSRPYDSVMKYQQGASYGEEIDISFEPKPIRKFSQALLSVTRLHGRRRRDAAVRLIQAAARGWKARSDTRRLLRQQMCNPMAAFCRAMRKCLLSVRSHSSMAERNASMRHLARTAQPLATPLRVPQTSV
;
A
#
# COMPACT_ATOMS: atom_id res chain seq x y z
N MET A 1 4.73 -22.66 24.12
CA MET A 1 4.86 -21.23 24.43
C MET A 1 3.69 -20.47 23.82
N ALA A 2 2.73 -20.04 24.64
CA ALA A 2 1.59 -19.24 24.20
C ALA A 2 2.01 -17.76 24.19
N TYR A 3 2.13 -17.16 23.01
CA TYR A 3 2.38 -15.72 22.90
C TYR A 3 1.07 -15.00 23.23
N CYS A 4 1.04 -14.32 24.38
CA CYS A 4 -0.12 -13.60 24.88
C CYS A 4 -0.55 -12.51 23.88
N ALA A 5 -1.81 -12.58 23.44
CA ALA A 5 -2.50 -11.52 22.72
C ALA A 5 -2.72 -10.30 23.66
N GLY A 6 -1.65 -9.54 23.89
CA GLY A 6 -1.72 -8.24 24.53
C GLY A 6 -2.48 -7.27 23.62
N ARG A 7 -3.74 -7.00 23.93
CA ARG A 7 -4.51 -5.93 23.28
C ARG A 7 -3.78 -4.61 23.53
N HIS A 8 -3.13 -4.07 22.49
CA HIS A 8 -2.57 -2.71 22.48
C HIS A 8 -3.69 -1.67 22.61
N ASN A 9 -4.05 -1.32 23.84
CA ASN A 9 -4.91 -0.19 24.16
C ASN A 9 -4.07 1.09 24.06
N GLY A 10 -4.10 1.78 22.93
CA GLY A 10 -3.60 3.17 22.88
C GLY A 10 -3.45 3.79 21.50
N ASN A 11 -2.65 3.19 20.61
CA ASN A 11 -2.27 3.83 19.35
C ASN A 11 -2.86 3.10 18.15
N ARG A 12 -4.05 3.52 17.73
CA ARG A 12 -4.70 3.09 16.49
C ARG A 12 -4.86 4.26 15.54
N VAL A 13 -4.47 4.05 14.28
CA VAL A 13 -4.71 5.00 13.19
C VAL A 13 -5.83 4.49 12.30
N TRP A 14 -6.70 5.37 11.82
CA TRP A 14 -7.71 4.97 10.84
C TRP A 14 -7.09 4.91 9.45
N VAL A 15 -7.39 3.86 8.68
CA VAL A 15 -6.78 3.65 7.35
C VAL A 15 -6.89 4.86 6.42
N TYR A 16 -8.01 5.60 6.46
CA TYR A 16 -8.19 6.78 5.60
C TYR A 16 -7.52 8.06 6.12
N ASP A 17 -7.08 8.08 7.38
CA ASP A 17 -6.27 9.18 7.91
C ASP A 17 -4.79 8.98 7.65
N LEU A 18 -4.37 7.72 7.46
CA LEU A 18 -2.98 7.34 7.29
C LEU A 18 -2.25 8.17 6.22
N PRO A 19 -2.80 8.43 5.01
CA PRO A 19 -2.12 9.23 4.00
C PRO A 19 -1.72 10.64 4.47
N SER A 20 -2.48 11.24 5.38
CA SER A 20 -2.16 12.57 5.93
C SER A 20 -1.04 12.54 6.96
N GLN A 21 -0.79 11.38 7.59
CA GLN A 21 0.14 11.24 8.70
C GLN A 21 1.43 10.51 8.33
N CYS A 22 1.40 9.64 7.32
CA CYS A 22 2.56 8.89 6.87
C CYS A 22 3.52 9.72 6.03
N ARG A 23 4.76 9.23 5.96
CA ARG A 23 5.85 9.80 5.16
C ARG A 23 6.57 8.72 4.37
N THR A 24 7.33 9.13 3.36
CA THR A 24 8.24 8.24 2.62
C THR A 24 9.21 7.57 3.60
N GLY A 25 9.37 6.25 3.45
CA GLY A 25 10.25 5.45 4.31
C GLY A 25 9.59 4.89 5.57
N ASP A 26 8.37 5.32 5.93
CA ASP A 26 7.57 4.58 6.90
C ASP A 26 7.29 3.16 6.40
N ILE A 27 7.05 2.21 7.30
CA ILE A 27 6.77 0.82 6.93
C ILE A 27 5.42 0.36 7.43
N ILE A 28 4.83 -0.59 6.70
CA ILE A 28 3.60 -1.28 7.07
C ILE A 28 3.93 -2.76 7.22
N LEU A 29 3.64 -3.32 8.39
CA LEU A 29 3.78 -4.74 8.70
C LEU A 29 2.42 -5.42 8.57
N PHE A 30 2.40 -6.62 8.01
CA PHE A 30 1.20 -7.42 7.84
C PHE A 30 1.34 -8.76 8.53
N SER A 31 0.23 -9.22 9.11
CA SER A 31 0.07 -10.56 9.65
C SER A 31 -1.08 -11.25 8.90
N SER A 32 -0.80 -11.84 7.74
CA SER A 32 -1.79 -12.54 6.89
C SER A 32 -2.32 -13.85 7.48
N LYS A 33 -3.46 -14.36 7.02
CA LYS A 33 -4.05 -15.66 7.45
C LYS A 33 -3.54 -16.86 6.67
N ASP A 34 -2.87 -16.62 5.55
CA ASP A 34 -2.62 -17.66 4.54
C ASP A 34 -1.72 -18.79 5.03
N ARG A 35 -1.88 -19.99 4.44
CA ARG A 35 -1.16 -21.20 4.85
C ARG A 35 0.36 -21.08 4.59
N GLY A 36 0.77 -20.45 3.48
CA GLY A 36 2.19 -20.13 3.22
C GLY A 36 2.78 -19.14 4.22
N ALA A 37 1.94 -18.23 4.71
CA ALA A 37 2.27 -17.34 5.81
C ALA A 37 2.45 -18.10 7.14
N GLY A 38 1.79 -19.25 7.31
CA GLY A 38 2.04 -20.19 8.43
C GLY A 38 3.47 -20.73 8.44
N PHE A 39 4.03 -21.08 7.27
CA PHE A 39 5.42 -21.54 7.18
C PHE A 39 6.42 -20.43 7.52
N ILE A 40 6.22 -19.23 6.97
CA ILE A 40 7.08 -18.08 7.30
C ILE A 40 6.98 -17.74 8.79
N ARG A 41 5.78 -17.71 9.37
CA ARG A 41 5.61 -17.44 10.82
C ARG A 41 6.24 -18.52 11.69
N ALA A 42 6.09 -19.79 11.32
CA ALA A 42 6.69 -20.91 12.04
C ALA A 42 8.23 -20.86 11.97
N PHE A 43 8.79 -20.58 10.79
CA PHE A 43 10.23 -20.48 10.58
C PHE A 43 10.82 -19.24 11.25
N THR A 44 10.10 -18.12 11.21
CA THR A 44 10.59 -16.85 11.77
C THR A 44 10.22 -16.66 13.24
N ALA A 45 9.32 -17.47 13.81
CA ALA A 45 8.77 -17.32 15.15
C ALA A 45 8.23 -15.89 15.41
N SER A 46 7.53 -15.32 14.42
CA SER A 46 7.01 -13.94 14.44
C SER A 46 5.57 -13.91 13.93
N GLU A 47 4.79 -12.94 14.39
CA GLU A 47 3.45 -12.69 13.88
C GLU A 47 3.45 -12.07 12.47
N TRP A 48 4.52 -11.34 12.14
CA TRP A 48 4.66 -10.59 10.89
C TRP A 48 5.23 -11.47 9.78
N ASN A 49 4.55 -11.50 8.64
CA ASN A 49 4.91 -12.33 7.48
C ASN A 49 5.09 -11.53 6.18
N HIS A 50 4.75 -10.25 6.18
CA HIS A 50 4.95 -9.36 5.05
C HIS A 50 5.22 -7.93 5.52
N VAL A 51 5.96 -7.18 4.72
CA VAL A 51 6.30 -5.77 4.97
C VAL A 51 6.31 -5.00 3.67
N GLY A 52 5.74 -3.79 3.71
CA GLY A 52 5.79 -2.81 2.64
C GLY A 52 6.35 -1.48 3.14
N MET A 53 6.83 -0.65 2.22
CA MET A 53 7.30 0.71 2.52
C MET A 53 6.35 1.75 1.94
N VAL A 54 6.02 2.77 2.72
CA VAL A 54 5.25 3.92 2.25
C VAL A 54 6.13 4.79 1.36
N LEU A 55 5.57 5.20 0.23
CA LEU A 55 6.16 6.15 -0.71
C LEU A 55 5.19 7.31 -0.92
N LYS A 56 5.59 8.52 -0.53
CA LYS A 56 4.74 9.71 -0.56
C LYS A 56 5.30 10.75 -1.53
N THR A 57 4.92 10.61 -2.79
CA THR A 57 5.45 11.44 -3.89
C THR A 57 4.80 12.81 -3.99
N ALA A 58 3.68 13.04 -3.30
CA ALA A 58 3.07 14.35 -3.11
C ALA A 58 2.26 14.38 -1.79
N SER A 59 1.85 15.57 -1.34
CA SER A 59 1.07 15.73 -0.11
C SER A 59 -0.22 14.88 -0.08
N ASN A 60 -0.82 14.64 -1.24
CA ASN A 60 -2.08 13.90 -1.44
C ASN A 60 -1.91 12.54 -2.13
N LEU A 61 -0.68 12.14 -2.48
CA LEU A 61 -0.42 10.87 -3.16
C LEU A 61 0.47 10.00 -2.28
N SER A 62 -0.12 8.93 -1.75
CA SER A 62 0.56 7.97 -0.88
C SER A 62 0.41 6.58 -1.45
N TYR A 63 1.54 5.92 -1.66
CA TYR A 63 1.62 4.58 -2.18
C TYR A 63 2.26 3.66 -1.13
N ILE A 64 2.01 2.37 -1.27
CA ILE A 64 2.79 1.34 -0.61
C ILE A 64 3.56 0.56 -1.67
N VAL A 65 4.85 0.40 -1.45
CA VAL A 65 5.78 -0.35 -2.29
C VAL A 65 6.00 -1.69 -1.63
N GLU A 66 5.70 -2.75 -2.36
CA GLU A 66 5.71 -4.12 -1.86
C GLU A 66 6.36 -5.04 -2.89
N TRP A 67 6.66 -6.26 -2.46
CA TRP A 67 7.00 -7.35 -3.35
C TRP A 67 5.99 -8.50 -3.20
N GLY A 68 5.42 -8.94 -4.32
CA GLY A 68 4.45 -10.05 -4.34
C GLY A 68 4.50 -10.83 -5.66
N GLY A 69 5.68 -11.34 -6.00
CA GLY A 69 5.98 -11.89 -7.33
C GLY A 69 6.63 -10.88 -8.29
N GLY A 70 6.94 -9.68 -7.80
CA GLY A 70 7.51 -8.55 -8.52
C GLY A 70 7.45 -7.31 -7.62
N VAL A 71 8.26 -6.28 -7.88
CA VAL A 71 8.19 -5.02 -7.11
C VAL A 71 7.14 -4.12 -7.73
N PHE A 72 6.12 -3.77 -6.97
CA PHE A 72 5.09 -2.86 -7.43
C PHE A 72 4.76 -1.84 -6.36
N GLY A 73 4.09 -0.77 -6.78
CA GLY A 73 3.48 0.17 -5.85
C GLY A 73 2.00 0.33 -6.14
N CYS A 74 1.20 0.37 -5.08
CA CYS A 74 -0.25 0.54 -5.14
C CYS A 74 -0.67 1.74 -4.31
N ASP A 75 -1.85 2.30 -4.59
CA ASP A 75 -2.44 3.30 -3.69
C ASP A 75 -2.53 2.73 -2.27
N LEU A 76 -2.02 3.49 -1.29
CA LEU A 76 -1.85 3.01 0.09
C LEU A 76 -3.19 2.55 0.69
N VAL A 77 -4.24 3.36 0.53
CA VAL A 77 -5.54 3.06 1.15
C VAL A 77 -6.22 1.93 0.43
N GLU A 78 -6.22 1.95 -0.91
CA GLU A 78 -6.81 0.88 -1.71
C GLU A 78 -6.16 -0.47 -1.41
N ARG A 79 -4.82 -0.50 -1.34
CA ARG A 79 -4.07 -1.71 -1.05
C ARG A 79 -4.35 -2.24 0.35
N LEU A 80 -4.32 -1.38 1.37
CA LEU A 80 -4.62 -1.78 2.75
C LEU A 80 -6.05 -2.29 2.90
N VAL A 81 -7.04 -1.64 2.27
CA VAL A 81 -8.43 -2.09 2.26
C VAL A 81 -8.57 -3.44 1.56
N GLY A 82 -7.80 -3.66 0.49
CA GLY A 82 -7.72 -4.94 -0.22
C GLY A 82 -7.20 -6.09 0.64
N TYR A 83 -6.24 -5.83 1.54
CA TYR A 83 -5.70 -6.82 2.47
C TYR A 83 -6.63 -7.20 3.62
N ARG A 84 -7.59 -6.34 3.97
CA ARG A 84 -8.49 -6.53 5.12
C ARG A 84 -9.09 -7.94 5.28
N PRO A 85 -9.63 -8.62 4.24
CA PRO A 85 -10.19 -9.97 4.41
C PRO A 85 -9.11 -11.03 4.76
N GLU A 86 -7.89 -10.82 4.28
CA GLU A 86 -6.81 -11.81 4.27
C GLU A 86 -5.85 -11.68 5.47
N VAL A 87 -5.95 -10.61 6.27
CA VAL A 87 -5.02 -10.34 7.37
C VAL A 87 -5.67 -10.38 8.76
N HIS A 88 -4.90 -10.81 9.76
CA HIS A 88 -5.22 -10.72 11.18
C HIS A 88 -4.94 -9.33 11.72
N ASN A 89 -3.75 -8.79 11.43
CA ASN A 89 -3.34 -7.47 11.87
C ASN A 89 -2.53 -6.75 10.79
N ILE A 90 -2.59 -5.41 10.81
CA ILE A 90 -1.72 -4.54 10.04
C ILE A 90 -1.24 -3.44 10.98
N ALA A 91 0.07 -3.25 11.08
CA ALA A 91 0.68 -2.19 11.87
C ALA A 91 1.48 -1.24 10.99
N TRP A 92 1.47 0.03 11.36
CA TRP A 92 2.30 1.06 10.78
C TRP A 92 3.43 1.42 11.75
N ARG A 93 4.67 1.52 11.25
CA ARG A 93 5.80 2.06 12.01
C ARG A 93 6.39 3.27 11.29
N ARG A 94 6.59 4.35 12.04
CA ARG A 94 7.16 5.60 11.53
C ARG A 94 8.66 5.55 11.50
N LEU A 95 9.28 5.94 10.38
CA LEU A 95 10.72 6.13 10.31
C LEU A 95 11.11 7.42 11.06
N LYS A 96 11.88 7.27 12.13
CA LYS A 96 12.47 8.35 12.92
C LYS A 96 13.88 8.61 12.42
N LEU A 97 14.20 9.88 12.23
CA LEU A 97 15.55 10.36 11.91
C LEU A 97 16.02 11.28 13.04
N PRO A 98 17.33 11.41 13.28
CA PRO A 98 17.82 12.36 14.26
C PRO A 98 17.56 13.81 13.80
N PRO A 99 17.55 14.79 14.72
CA PRO A 99 17.23 16.19 14.40
C PRO A 99 18.11 16.84 13.33
N HIS A 100 19.36 16.38 13.20
CA HIS A 100 20.33 16.91 12.24
C HIS A 100 20.25 16.27 10.84
N ALA A 101 19.49 15.19 10.67
CA ALA A 101 19.35 14.56 9.37
C ALA A 101 18.39 15.37 8.48
N ASP A 102 18.79 15.61 7.23
CA ASP A 102 17.90 16.18 6.23
C ASP A 102 16.85 15.12 5.81
N ARG A 103 15.67 15.21 6.43
CA ARG A 103 14.52 14.34 6.12
C ARG A 103 14.19 14.36 4.63
N ARG A 104 14.27 15.51 3.97
CA ARG A 104 13.90 15.63 2.55
C ARG A 104 14.93 14.96 1.66
N GLU A 105 16.22 15.06 2.00
CA GLU A 105 17.28 14.33 1.30
C GLU A 105 17.06 12.82 1.40
N VAL A 106 16.76 12.30 2.59
CA VAL A 106 16.47 10.88 2.81
C VAL A 106 15.23 10.41 2.04
N GLU A 107 14.12 11.16 2.13
CA GLU A 107 12.88 10.83 1.42
C GLU A 107 13.09 10.86 -0.11
N THR A 108 13.82 11.86 -0.62
CA THR A 108 14.19 11.96 -2.04
C THR A 108 15.07 10.78 -2.47
N SER A 109 16.05 10.38 -1.65
CA SER A 109 16.93 9.24 -1.94
C SER A 109 16.13 7.94 -2.07
N ILE A 110 15.19 7.70 -1.15
CA ILE A 110 14.26 6.56 -1.20
C ILE A 110 13.40 6.61 -2.47
N GLU A 111 12.79 7.76 -2.75
CA GLU A 111 11.93 7.96 -3.92
C GLU A 111 12.65 7.68 -5.23
N CYS A 112 13.85 8.25 -5.39
CA CYS A 112 14.68 8.05 -6.57
C CYS A 112 15.03 6.58 -6.76
N PHE A 113 15.46 5.92 -5.69
CA PHE A 113 15.87 4.52 -5.78
C PHE A 113 14.70 3.60 -6.14
N VAL A 114 13.56 3.77 -5.47
CA VAL A 114 12.37 2.98 -5.77
C VAL A 114 11.94 3.20 -7.22
N ILE A 115 11.77 4.45 -7.64
CA ILE A 115 11.24 4.76 -8.97
C ILE A 115 12.24 4.36 -10.05
N ASP A 116 13.50 4.78 -9.96
CA ASP A 116 14.49 4.56 -11.03
C ASP A 116 15.01 3.12 -11.09
N ARG A 117 15.15 2.44 -9.94
CA ARG A 117 15.83 1.12 -9.88
C ARG A 117 14.92 -0.04 -9.59
N LEU A 118 13.82 0.16 -8.86
CA LEU A 118 12.95 -0.95 -8.53
C LEU A 118 11.79 -1.08 -9.51
N ILE A 119 11.18 0.04 -9.89
CA ILE A 119 9.96 0.04 -10.70
C ILE A 119 10.26 0.28 -12.19
N ASN A 120 11.10 1.27 -12.54
CA ASN A 120 11.42 1.60 -13.94
C ASN A 120 12.54 0.74 -14.56
N ASP A 121 13.04 -0.28 -13.88
CA ASP A 121 14.09 -1.12 -14.45
C ASP A 121 13.55 -1.89 -15.66
N PRO A 122 13.99 -1.58 -16.90
CA PRO A 122 13.47 -2.21 -18.11
C PRO A 122 13.79 -3.70 -18.20
N THR A 123 14.71 -4.20 -17.38
CA THR A 123 15.05 -5.62 -17.31
C THR A 123 14.06 -6.42 -16.47
N ARG A 124 13.17 -5.76 -15.72
CA ARG A 124 12.15 -6.37 -14.87
C ARG A 124 10.78 -6.32 -15.55
N VAL A 125 10.40 -7.43 -16.18
CA VAL A 125 9.28 -7.52 -17.12
C VAL A 125 7.89 -7.52 -16.44
N ASP A 126 7.80 -7.52 -15.10
CA ASP A 126 6.55 -7.83 -14.37
C ASP A 126 5.88 -6.64 -13.66
N ASN A 127 6.36 -5.41 -13.85
CA ASN A 127 5.92 -4.23 -13.08
C ASN A 127 4.72 -3.49 -13.68
N GLU A 128 3.57 -4.15 -13.86
CA GLU A 128 2.38 -3.52 -14.51
C GLU A 128 1.57 -2.56 -13.62
N LEU A 129 1.77 -2.53 -12.29
CA LEU A 129 0.80 -1.93 -11.37
C LEU A 129 1.09 -0.50 -10.89
N PHE A 130 2.21 0.11 -11.27
CA PHE A 130 2.51 1.47 -10.81
C PHE A 130 1.83 2.52 -11.70
N PRO A 131 1.04 3.47 -11.15
CA PRO A 131 0.38 4.51 -11.94
C PRO A 131 1.37 5.62 -12.33
N PHE A 132 2.39 5.27 -13.11
CA PHE A 132 3.51 6.13 -13.50
C PHE A 132 3.07 7.49 -14.02
N ARG A 133 2.00 7.55 -14.82
CA ARG A 133 1.46 8.81 -15.35
C ARG A 133 1.10 9.83 -14.26
N ARG A 134 0.73 9.38 -13.06
CA ARG A 134 0.40 10.26 -11.93
C ARG A 134 1.61 10.59 -11.07
N VAL A 135 2.59 9.70 -11.00
CA VAL A 135 3.75 9.81 -10.10
C VAL A 135 4.90 10.60 -10.71
N LEU A 136 5.15 10.41 -12.01
CA LEU A 136 6.29 11.01 -12.71
C LEU A 136 6.33 12.55 -12.60
N PRO A 137 5.23 13.31 -12.77
CA PRO A 137 5.29 14.78 -12.68
C PRO A 137 5.72 15.28 -11.29
N SER A 138 5.22 14.65 -10.22
CA SER A 138 5.59 15.01 -8.84
C SER A 138 7.03 14.61 -8.52
N TYR A 139 7.44 13.43 -8.98
CA TYR A 139 8.81 12.94 -8.85
C TYR A 139 9.83 13.87 -9.55
N PHE A 140 9.60 14.23 -10.82
CA PHE A 140 10.48 15.13 -11.55
C PHE A 140 10.55 16.53 -10.94
N ARG A 141 9.46 17.00 -10.32
CA ARG A 141 9.47 18.25 -9.56
C ARG A 141 10.41 18.15 -8.34
N HIS A 142 10.41 17.03 -7.63
CA HIS A 142 11.31 16.81 -6.50
C HIS A 142 12.77 16.74 -6.93
N LEU A 143 13.07 15.97 -7.98
CA LEU A 143 14.42 15.83 -8.54
C LEU A 143 15.07 17.17 -8.92
N ARG A 144 14.30 18.09 -9.52
CA ARG A 144 14.81 19.42 -9.91
C ARG A 144 15.26 20.28 -8.74
N THR A 145 14.80 19.98 -7.53
CA THR A 145 15.08 20.78 -6.32
C THR A 145 16.14 20.15 -5.41
N SER A 146 16.59 18.93 -5.71
CA SER A 146 17.53 18.20 -4.86
C SER A 146 18.95 18.23 -5.44
N ASN A 147 19.90 18.77 -4.68
CA ASN A 147 21.33 18.58 -4.91
C ASN A 147 21.72 17.14 -4.55
N LEU A 148 21.36 16.18 -5.40
CA LEU A 148 21.61 14.77 -5.17
C LEU A 148 23.13 14.50 -5.12
N ARG A 149 23.65 14.33 -3.91
CA ARG A 149 25.00 13.81 -3.66
C ARG A 149 25.16 12.46 -4.37
N LYS A 150 26.39 12.19 -4.84
CA LYS A 150 26.82 10.98 -5.56
C LYS A 150 26.10 9.74 -5.02
N ARG A 151 25.23 9.17 -5.87
CA ARG A 151 24.43 7.98 -5.58
C ARG A 151 25.36 6.84 -5.11
N SER A 152 25.06 6.25 -3.95
CA SER A 152 25.80 5.06 -3.51
C SER A 152 25.53 3.91 -4.50
N PRO A 153 26.55 3.14 -4.88
CA PRO A 153 26.33 1.96 -5.72
C PRO A 153 25.40 0.98 -5.00
N VAL A 154 24.55 0.30 -5.77
CA VAL A 154 23.71 -0.78 -5.26
C VAL A 154 24.62 -1.98 -4.97
N ILE A 155 24.68 -2.42 -3.72
CA ILE A 155 25.58 -3.49 -3.28
C ILE A 155 24.88 -4.86 -3.37
N ASP A 156 23.56 -4.88 -3.25
CA ASP A 156 22.77 -6.11 -3.16
C ASP A 156 22.26 -6.60 -4.53
N ASP A 157 22.14 -7.91 -4.67
CA ASP A 157 21.49 -8.54 -5.81
C ASP A 157 19.99 -8.20 -5.86
N LEU A 158 19.61 -7.53 -6.94
CA LEU A 158 18.26 -7.10 -7.23
C LEU A 158 17.44 -8.19 -7.96
N SER A 159 18.03 -9.24 -8.51
CA SER A 159 17.28 -10.25 -9.27
C SER A 159 16.35 -11.10 -8.38
N SER A 160 16.75 -11.35 -7.14
CA SER A 160 16.06 -12.23 -6.19
C SER A 160 15.41 -11.47 -5.03
N LEU A 161 14.53 -10.51 -5.32
CA LEU A 161 13.82 -9.76 -4.28
C LEU A 161 12.69 -10.57 -3.64
N PHE A 162 12.44 -10.26 -2.37
CA PHE A 162 11.23 -10.58 -1.62
C PHE A 162 10.90 -9.39 -0.71
N CYS A 163 9.73 -9.41 -0.06
CA CYS A 163 9.18 -8.24 0.62
C CYS A 163 10.14 -7.51 1.58
N SER A 164 10.74 -8.22 2.53
CA SER A 164 11.68 -7.64 3.49
C SER A 164 13.04 -7.29 2.89
N LYS A 165 13.54 -8.06 1.92
CA LYS A 165 14.76 -7.72 1.17
C LYS A 165 14.59 -6.43 0.39
N ALA A 166 13.45 -6.22 -0.27
CA ALA A 166 13.17 -4.98 -0.99
C ALA A 166 13.24 -3.76 -0.05
N VAL A 167 12.60 -3.83 1.11
CA VAL A 167 12.66 -2.77 2.14
C VAL A 167 14.09 -2.58 2.65
N ALA A 168 14.83 -3.66 2.94
CA ALA A 168 16.20 -3.59 3.43
C ALA A 168 17.14 -2.92 2.41
N VAL A 169 17.05 -3.28 1.13
CA VAL A 169 17.86 -2.69 0.06
C VAL A 169 17.56 -1.19 -0.11
N ILE A 170 16.29 -0.78 -0.03
CA ILE A 170 15.91 0.64 -0.06
C ILE A 170 16.58 1.39 1.11
N LEU A 171 16.53 0.84 2.32
CA LEU A 171 17.16 1.46 3.50
C LEU A 171 18.69 1.49 3.39
N LYS A 172 19.33 0.45 2.86
CA LYS A 172 20.78 0.43 2.59
C LYS A 172 21.16 1.51 1.58
N HIS A 173 20.38 1.68 0.52
CA HIS A 173 20.61 2.72 -0.49
C HIS A 173 20.50 4.12 0.11
N ALA A 174 19.49 4.36 0.95
CA ALA A 174 19.30 5.62 1.66
C ALA A 174 20.33 5.84 2.81
N GLY A 175 21.25 4.91 3.02
CA GLY A 175 22.25 4.97 4.10
C GLY A 175 21.66 4.82 5.51
N LEU A 176 20.43 4.34 5.64
CA LEU A 176 19.72 4.17 6.90
C LEU A 176 19.95 2.79 7.54
N LEU A 177 20.36 1.80 6.75
CA LEU A 177 20.74 0.46 7.21
C LEU A 177 22.20 0.19 6.84
N SER A 178 22.94 -0.46 7.75
CA SER A 178 24.36 -0.77 7.52
C SER A 178 24.56 -1.58 6.24
N ARG A 179 25.59 -1.22 5.46
CA ARG A 179 25.96 -1.92 4.22
C ARG A 179 26.32 -3.40 4.44
N ASN A 180 26.79 -3.72 5.64
CA ASN A 180 27.24 -5.07 6.02
C ASN A 180 26.07 -5.99 6.43
N VAL A 181 24.84 -5.48 6.51
CA VAL A 181 23.66 -6.32 6.72
C VAL A 181 23.34 -7.02 5.40
N ASP A 182 23.38 -8.36 5.40
CA ASP A 182 22.91 -9.15 4.27
C ASP A 182 21.38 -9.05 4.16
N ALA A 183 20.90 -8.41 3.09
CA ALA A 183 19.47 -8.19 2.87
C ALA A 183 18.70 -9.51 2.66
N ASN A 184 19.37 -10.60 2.25
CA ASN A 184 18.75 -11.92 2.12
C ASN A 184 18.40 -12.54 3.48
N MET A 185 19.06 -12.10 4.54
CA MET A 185 18.83 -12.57 5.92
C MET A 185 17.87 -11.65 6.68
N VAL A 186 17.33 -10.61 6.04
CA VAL A 186 16.34 -9.71 6.65
C VAL A 186 14.94 -10.24 6.38
N PHE A 187 14.23 -10.63 7.43
CA PHE A 187 12.84 -11.09 7.38
C PHE A 187 11.87 -10.00 7.87
N PRO A 188 10.57 -10.09 7.57
CA PRO A 188 9.58 -9.12 8.05
C PRO A 188 9.62 -8.89 9.56
N LYS A 189 9.90 -9.93 10.34
CA LYS A 189 10.06 -9.83 11.80
C LYS A 189 11.14 -8.85 12.25
N HIS A 190 12.22 -8.70 11.47
CA HIS A 190 13.30 -7.81 11.89
C HIS A 190 12.89 -6.34 11.84
N PHE A 191 11.80 -6.04 11.13
CA PHE A 191 11.17 -4.72 11.12
C PHE A 191 10.13 -4.53 12.21
N SER A 192 9.92 -5.49 13.13
CA SER A 192 9.04 -5.33 14.29
C SER A 192 9.82 -4.89 15.52
N ARG A 193 9.13 -4.24 16.46
CA ARG A 193 9.75 -3.59 17.63
C ARG A 193 10.66 -4.52 18.45
N PRO A 194 10.29 -5.79 18.73
CA PRO A 194 11.15 -6.70 19.49
C PRO A 194 12.53 -6.95 18.86
N TYR A 195 12.72 -6.64 17.57
CA TYR A 195 13.96 -6.90 16.83
C TYR A 195 14.72 -5.63 16.46
N ASP A 196 14.32 -4.46 16.98
CA ASP A 196 14.99 -3.18 16.68
C ASP A 196 16.49 -3.20 17.01
N SER A 197 16.90 -3.92 18.06
CA SER A 197 18.31 -4.05 18.46
C SER A 197 19.17 -4.87 17.49
N VAL A 198 18.54 -5.76 16.71
CA VAL A 198 19.22 -6.60 15.71
C VAL A 198 19.45 -5.81 14.43
N MET A 199 18.54 -4.89 14.12
CA MET A 199 18.65 -4.03 12.95
C MET A 199 19.71 -2.95 13.19
N LYS A 200 20.84 -3.07 12.48
CA LYS A 200 21.96 -2.12 12.53
C LYS A 200 21.66 -0.84 11.74
N TYR A 201 20.65 -0.09 12.18
CA TYR A 201 20.35 1.22 11.62
C TYR A 201 21.54 2.16 11.76
N GLN A 202 21.64 3.10 10.83
CA GLN A 202 22.74 4.06 10.71
C GLN A 202 22.23 5.48 10.89
N GLN A 203 23.14 6.43 11.10
CA GLN A 203 22.81 7.86 11.19
C GLN A 203 21.74 8.16 12.26
N GLY A 204 21.70 7.40 13.35
CA GLY A 204 20.69 7.55 14.40
C GLY A 204 19.24 7.26 13.96
N ALA A 205 19.03 6.69 12.77
CA ALA A 205 17.71 6.31 12.30
C ALA A 205 17.14 5.14 13.12
N SER A 206 15.82 5.10 13.28
CA SER A 206 15.10 4.01 13.95
C SER A 206 13.65 3.98 13.51
N TYR A 207 12.92 2.93 13.85
CA TYR A 207 11.46 2.92 13.71
C TYR A 207 10.78 3.20 15.05
N GLY A 208 9.63 3.88 14.98
CA GLY A 208 8.76 4.09 16.12
C GLY A 208 8.01 2.83 16.56
N GLU A 209 7.07 3.05 17.46
CA GLU A 209 6.13 2.02 17.90
C GLU A 209 5.29 1.46 16.74
N GLU A 210 4.80 0.24 16.93
CA GLU A 210 3.78 -0.35 16.07
C GLU A 210 2.42 0.29 16.37
N ILE A 211 1.84 0.92 15.35
CA ILE A 211 0.55 1.58 15.41
C ILE A 211 -0.44 0.75 14.61
N ASP A 212 -1.37 0.09 15.28
CA ASP A 212 -2.43 -0.72 14.66
C ASP A 212 -3.23 0.14 13.65
N ILE A 213 -3.43 -0.38 12.45
CA ILE A 213 -4.27 0.25 11.43
C ILE A 213 -5.70 -0.29 11.53
N SER A 214 -6.64 0.59 11.89
CA SER A 214 -8.05 0.26 12.01
C SER A 214 -8.81 0.54 10.71
N PHE A 215 -9.66 -0.41 10.33
CA PHE A 215 -10.61 -0.32 9.22
C PHE A 215 -12.04 -0.02 9.69
N GLU A 216 -12.26 0.07 10.99
CA GLU A 216 -13.57 0.38 11.54
C GLU A 216 -14.00 1.77 11.04
N PRO A 217 -15.21 1.94 10.50
CA PRO A 217 -15.65 3.26 10.08
C PRO A 217 -15.58 4.23 11.25
N LYS A 218 -14.93 5.39 11.08
CA LYS A 218 -14.95 6.49 12.06
C LYS A 218 -16.36 6.77 12.64
N PRO A 219 -17.43 6.76 11.80
CA PRO A 219 -18.79 6.91 12.31
C PRO A 219 -19.20 5.76 13.22
N ILE A 220 -18.83 4.51 12.95
CA ILE A 220 -19.14 3.36 13.83
C ILE A 220 -18.46 3.50 15.18
N ARG A 221 -17.26 4.07 15.25
CA ARG A 221 -16.60 4.37 16.53
C ARG A 221 -17.28 5.51 17.30
N LYS A 222 -17.64 6.61 16.62
CA LYS A 222 -18.45 7.68 17.24
C LYS A 222 -19.84 7.19 17.62
N PHE A 223 -20.41 6.30 16.81
CA PHE A 223 -21.72 5.68 16.99
C PHE A 223 -21.70 4.64 18.10
N SER A 224 -20.65 3.82 18.23
CA SER A 224 -20.51 2.85 19.31
C SER A 224 -20.22 3.55 20.63
N GLN A 225 -19.41 4.62 20.62
CA GLN A 225 -19.25 5.51 21.77
C GLN A 225 -20.54 6.27 22.11
N ALA A 226 -21.31 6.70 21.10
CA ALA A 226 -22.65 7.26 21.29
C ALA A 226 -23.62 6.21 21.85
N LEU A 227 -23.60 4.96 21.36
CA LEU A 227 -24.43 3.86 21.86
C LEU A 227 -24.10 3.55 23.32
N LEU A 228 -22.81 3.47 23.65
CA LEU A 228 -22.31 3.20 25.01
C LEU A 228 -22.59 4.36 25.98
N SER A 229 -22.73 5.60 25.49
CA SER A 229 -23.17 6.74 26.32
C SER A 229 -24.69 6.78 26.45
N VAL A 230 -25.44 6.34 25.44
CA VAL A 230 -26.90 6.21 25.47
C VAL A 230 -27.36 5.12 26.43
N THR A 231 -26.67 3.99 26.50
CA THR A 231 -26.96 2.94 27.49
C THR A 231 -26.76 3.43 28.94
N ARG A 232 -25.92 4.45 29.14
CA ARG A 232 -25.70 5.11 30.45
C ARG A 232 -26.72 6.22 30.77
N LEU A 233 -27.53 6.66 29.79
CA LEU A 233 -28.59 7.63 30.05
C LEU A 233 -29.68 7.01 30.93
N HIS A 234 -30.08 7.72 31.99
CA HIS A 234 -31.27 7.41 32.77
C HIS A 234 -32.51 8.08 32.13
N GLY A 235 -33.59 7.31 32.01
CA GLY A 235 -34.87 7.77 31.45
C GLY A 235 -35.18 7.21 30.06
N ARG A 236 -36.36 6.59 29.93
CA ARG A 236 -36.84 5.88 28.72
C ARG A 236 -36.88 6.77 27.47
N ARG A 237 -37.43 7.99 27.61
CA ARG A 237 -37.55 8.95 26.50
C ARG A 237 -36.20 9.37 25.88
N ARG A 238 -35.16 9.56 26.70
CA ARG A 238 -33.82 9.96 26.22
C ARG A 238 -33.11 8.81 25.48
N ARG A 239 -33.31 7.57 25.92
CA ARG A 239 -32.82 6.38 25.21
C ARG A 239 -33.48 6.24 23.85
N ASP A 240 -34.81 6.35 23.78
CA ASP A 240 -35.57 6.17 22.53
C ASP A 240 -35.19 7.22 21.47
N ALA A 241 -35.05 8.48 21.87
CA ALA A 241 -34.62 9.55 20.97
C ALA A 241 -33.21 9.28 20.40
N ALA A 242 -32.29 8.84 21.26
CA ALA A 242 -30.93 8.58 20.83
C ALA A 242 -30.83 7.31 19.95
N VAL A 243 -31.60 6.26 20.23
CA VAL A 243 -31.70 5.07 19.35
C VAL A 243 -32.19 5.46 17.95
N ARG A 244 -33.17 6.35 17.83
CA ARG A 244 -33.66 6.82 16.51
C ARG A 244 -32.59 7.58 15.73
N LEU A 245 -31.83 8.46 16.41
CA LEU A 245 -30.75 9.22 15.80
C LEU A 245 -29.63 8.31 15.29
N ILE A 246 -29.26 7.33 16.11
CA ILE A 246 -28.36 6.22 15.81
C ILE A 246 -28.85 5.48 14.56
N GLN A 247 -30.08 4.96 14.55
CA GLN A 247 -30.62 4.23 13.41
C GLN A 247 -30.63 5.06 12.11
N ALA A 248 -30.95 6.35 12.19
CA ALA A 248 -30.90 7.25 11.04
C ALA A 248 -29.47 7.42 10.49
N ALA A 249 -28.48 7.60 11.37
CA ALA A 249 -27.07 7.70 10.98
C ALA A 249 -26.56 6.41 10.33
N ALA A 250 -26.95 5.24 10.85
CA ALA A 250 -26.58 3.94 10.29
C ALA A 250 -27.17 3.74 8.88
N ARG A 251 -28.44 4.11 8.67
CA ARG A 251 -29.09 4.07 7.34
C ARG A 251 -28.38 4.98 6.32
N GLY A 252 -28.08 6.22 6.71
CA GLY A 252 -27.36 7.16 5.83
C GLY A 252 -25.91 6.75 5.55
N TRP A 253 -25.28 5.97 6.43
CA TRP A 253 -23.98 5.37 6.17
C TRP A 253 -24.05 4.22 5.18
N LYS A 254 -25.00 3.29 5.35
CA LYS A 254 -25.21 2.17 4.44
C LYS A 254 -25.47 2.65 3.01
N ALA A 255 -26.37 3.64 2.85
CA ALA A 255 -26.67 4.25 1.55
C ALA A 255 -25.40 4.80 0.86
N ARG A 256 -24.54 5.54 1.57
CA ARG A 256 -23.29 6.09 1.01
C ARG A 256 -22.28 5.00 0.65
N SER A 257 -22.20 3.93 1.43
CA SER A 257 -21.35 2.77 1.13
C SER A 257 -21.81 2.09 -0.16
N ASP A 258 -23.12 1.89 -0.30
CA ASP A 258 -23.71 1.26 -1.49
C ASP A 258 -23.49 2.13 -2.74
N THR A 259 -23.66 3.46 -2.65
CA THR A 259 -23.32 4.38 -3.75
C THR A 259 -21.86 4.28 -4.15
N ARG A 260 -20.91 4.25 -3.20
CA ARG A 260 -19.48 4.10 -3.50
C ARG A 260 -19.17 2.74 -4.14
N ARG A 261 -19.84 1.68 -3.71
CA ARG A 261 -19.70 0.34 -4.30
C ARG A 261 -20.18 0.33 -5.74
N LEU A 262 -21.32 0.95 -6.03
CA LEU A 262 -21.88 1.09 -7.38
C LEU A 262 -20.95 1.90 -8.28
N LEU A 263 -20.44 3.05 -7.80
CA LEU A 263 -19.46 3.85 -8.53
C LEU A 263 -18.17 3.05 -8.82
N ARG A 264 -17.67 2.28 -7.86
CA ARG A 264 -16.51 1.39 -8.09
C ARG A 264 -16.83 0.29 -9.10
N GLN A 265 -18.01 -0.32 -9.04
CA GLN A 265 -18.42 -1.33 -10.04
C GLN A 265 -18.48 -0.71 -11.44
N GLN A 266 -18.97 0.52 -11.58
CA GLN A 266 -18.97 1.25 -12.84
C GLN A 266 -17.56 1.60 -13.33
N MET A 267 -16.64 1.98 -12.44
CA MET A 267 -15.26 2.33 -12.80
C MET A 267 -14.33 1.13 -13.03
N CYS A 268 -14.56 0.01 -12.35
CA CYS A 268 -13.72 -1.19 -12.47
C CYS A 268 -14.16 -2.13 -13.62
N ASN A 269 -15.40 -2.00 -14.13
CA ASN A 269 -15.88 -2.84 -15.22
C ASN A 269 -15.09 -2.70 -16.54
N PRO A 270 -14.70 -1.48 -16.97
CA PRO A 270 -13.91 -1.30 -18.19
C PRO A 270 -12.50 -1.91 -18.06
N MET A 271 -11.85 -1.71 -16.90
CA MET A 271 -10.49 -2.18 -16.67
C MET A 271 -10.45 -3.71 -16.51
N ALA A 272 -11.40 -4.31 -15.79
CA ALA A 272 -11.51 -5.76 -15.68
C ALA A 272 -11.89 -6.42 -17.02
N ALA A 273 -12.72 -5.78 -17.84
CA ALA A 273 -13.00 -6.23 -19.21
C ALA A 273 -11.74 -6.15 -20.10
N PHE A 274 -10.98 -5.05 -20.00
CA PHE A 274 -9.72 -4.87 -20.71
C PHE A 274 -8.67 -5.92 -20.31
N CYS A 275 -8.45 -6.14 -19.01
CA CYS A 275 -7.50 -7.16 -18.52
C CYS A 275 -7.92 -8.58 -18.93
N ARG A 276 -9.22 -8.91 -18.92
CA ARG A 276 -9.72 -10.20 -19.41
C ARG A 276 -9.51 -10.36 -20.92
N ALA A 277 -9.71 -9.31 -21.70
CA ALA A 277 -9.46 -9.31 -23.14
C ALA A 277 -7.96 -9.48 -23.45
N MET A 278 -7.09 -8.74 -22.77
CA MET A 278 -5.64 -8.89 -22.90
C MET A 278 -5.17 -10.30 -22.52
N ARG A 279 -5.66 -10.86 -21.41
CA ARG A 279 -5.27 -12.21 -20.97
C ARG A 279 -5.70 -13.29 -21.98
N LYS A 280 -6.92 -13.21 -22.52
CA LYS A 280 -7.37 -14.12 -23.59
C LYS A 280 -6.50 -14.00 -24.84
N CYS A 281 -6.11 -12.79 -25.22
CA CYS A 281 -5.25 -12.57 -26.37
C CYS A 281 -3.84 -13.12 -26.14
N LEU A 282 -3.22 -12.87 -24.98
CA LEU A 282 -1.89 -13.39 -24.65
C LEU A 282 -1.86 -14.92 -24.63
N LEU A 283 -2.93 -15.56 -24.14
CA LEU A 283 -3.08 -17.02 -24.19
C LEU A 283 -3.25 -17.53 -25.62
N SER A 284 -3.96 -16.79 -26.47
CA SER A 284 -4.10 -17.10 -27.89
C SER A 284 -2.77 -16.93 -28.63
N VAL A 285 -2.01 -15.86 -28.43
CA VAL A 285 -0.70 -15.64 -29.06
C VAL A 285 0.30 -16.75 -28.69
N ARG A 286 0.21 -17.31 -27.48
CA ARG A 286 1.03 -18.45 -27.04
C ARG A 286 0.67 -19.78 -27.73
N SER A 287 -0.54 -19.94 -28.26
CA SER A 287 -0.96 -21.16 -28.96
C SER A 287 -0.66 -21.15 -30.46
N HIS A 288 -0.12 -20.06 -31.02
CA HIS A 288 0.20 -19.97 -32.44
C HIS A 288 1.66 -20.35 -32.72
N SER A 289 1.86 -21.36 -33.56
CA SER A 289 3.16 -21.89 -33.94
C SER A 289 3.92 -20.94 -34.88
N SER A 290 3.22 -20.15 -35.70
CA SER A 290 3.86 -19.27 -36.69
C SER A 290 3.91 -17.79 -36.27
N MET A 291 4.98 -17.10 -36.66
CA MET A 291 5.18 -15.67 -36.38
C MET A 291 4.18 -14.77 -37.13
N ALA A 292 3.65 -15.23 -38.27
CA ALA A 292 2.65 -14.51 -39.06
C ALA A 292 1.30 -14.42 -38.32
N GLU A 293 0.87 -15.50 -37.67
CA GLU A 293 -0.40 -15.53 -36.93
C GLU A 293 -0.33 -14.72 -35.62
N ARG A 294 0.83 -14.69 -34.96
CA ARG A 294 1.07 -13.80 -33.81
C ARG A 294 0.96 -12.33 -34.21
N ASN A 295 1.53 -11.97 -35.37
CA ASN A 295 1.46 -10.62 -35.91
C ASN A 295 0.03 -10.24 -36.32
N ALA A 296 -0.76 -11.16 -36.88
CA ALA A 296 -2.16 -10.92 -37.21
C ALA A 296 -3.02 -10.70 -35.95
N SER A 297 -2.82 -11.52 -34.90
CA SER A 297 -3.51 -11.39 -33.61
C SER A 297 -3.21 -10.05 -32.91
N MET A 298 -1.95 -9.60 -32.96
CA MET A 298 -1.54 -8.31 -32.39
C MET A 298 -2.14 -7.12 -33.15
N ARG A 299 -2.26 -7.18 -34.48
CA ARG A 299 -2.93 -6.13 -35.28
C ARG A 299 -4.44 -6.08 -35.00
N HIS A 300 -5.08 -7.22 -34.77
CA HIS A 300 -6.48 -7.26 -34.37
C HIS A 300 -6.69 -6.60 -32.99
N LEU A 301 -5.79 -6.85 -32.04
CA LEU A 301 -5.79 -6.21 -30.72
C LEU A 301 -5.66 -4.69 -30.81
N ALA A 302 -4.75 -4.20 -31.67
CA ALA A 302 -4.57 -2.76 -31.88
C ALA A 302 -5.83 -2.07 -32.44
N ARG A 303 -6.62 -2.76 -33.25
CA ARG A 303 -7.89 -2.26 -33.78
C ARG A 303 -9.03 -2.30 -32.75
N THR A 304 -9.06 -3.30 -31.88
CA THR A 304 -10.09 -3.40 -30.81
C THR A 304 -9.77 -2.56 -29.58
N ALA A 305 -8.50 -2.18 -29.38
CA ALA A 305 -8.06 -1.28 -28.32
C ALA A 305 -8.17 0.22 -28.67
N GLN A 306 -8.56 0.59 -29.90
CA GLN A 306 -8.92 1.97 -30.22
C GLN A 306 -10.15 2.36 -29.37
N PRO A 307 -10.05 3.38 -28.49
CA PRO A 307 -11.16 3.72 -27.63
C PRO A 307 -12.31 4.24 -28.49
N LEU A 308 -13.51 3.70 -28.25
CA LEU A 308 -14.76 4.38 -28.57
C LEU A 308 -14.80 5.68 -27.76
N ALA A 309 -14.13 6.72 -28.25
CA ALA A 309 -14.33 8.10 -27.83
C ALA A 309 -15.67 8.57 -28.39
N THR A 310 -16.77 7.99 -27.90
CA THR A 310 -18.08 8.59 -28.09
C THR A 310 -18.18 9.73 -27.07
N PRO A 311 -18.30 11.00 -27.48
CA PRO A 311 -18.44 12.09 -26.53
C PRO A 311 -19.70 11.86 -25.69
N LEU A 312 -19.56 11.95 -24.37
CA LEU A 312 -20.67 11.94 -23.43
C LEU A 312 -21.64 13.07 -23.81
N ARG A 313 -22.83 12.70 -24.31
CA ARG A 313 -23.94 13.63 -24.51
C ARG A 313 -24.38 14.12 -23.12
N VAL A 314 -24.03 15.36 -22.79
CA VAL A 314 -24.58 16.06 -21.61
C VAL A 314 -26.07 16.29 -21.89
N PRO A 315 -27.00 15.90 -21.01
CA PRO A 315 -28.41 16.23 -21.17
C PRO A 315 -28.55 17.75 -21.06
N GLN A 316 -29.05 18.40 -22.10
CA GLN A 316 -29.50 19.78 -21.99
C GLN A 316 -30.71 19.81 -21.06
N THR A 317 -30.55 20.41 -19.89
CA THR A 317 -31.68 20.81 -19.06
C THR A 317 -32.32 22.03 -19.73
N SER A 318 -33.54 21.86 -20.24
CA SER A 318 -34.41 22.96 -20.61
C SER A 318 -34.77 23.75 -19.35
N VAL A 319 -34.53 25.06 -19.41
CA VAL A 319 -35.05 26.06 -18.46
C VAL A 319 -36.56 26.17 -18.62
#